data_AF-A0A0J6VEQ2-F1
#
_entry.id   AF-A0A0J6VEQ2-F1
#
_cell.length_a   1.000
_cell.length_b   1.000
_cell.length_c   1.000
_cell.angle_alpha   90.00
_cell.angle_beta   90.00
_cell.angle_gamma   90.00
#
_symmetry.space_group_name_H-M   'P 1'
#
loop_
_entity.id
_entity.type
_entity.pdbx_description
1 polymer ?
#
loop_
_entity_poly.entity_id
_entity_poly.type
_entity_poly.pdbx_seq_one_letter_code
_entity_poly.pdbx_strand_id
1 'polypeptide(L)' 'MAYAFDTLGYSKTLRAAGIPTDHAEAHAEAAREFIMVDLATKEDLRSALQLQTLQITVRLGGIVGAFIAALGAFLKLT' A
#
# COMPACT_ATOMS: atom_id res chain seq x y z
N MET A 1 -13.07 -5.01 1.20
CA MET A 1 -13.14 -6.40 1.70
C MET A 1 -12.04 -6.51 2.75
N ALA A 2 -12.37 -6.58 4.04
CA ALA A 2 -11.35 -6.69 5.09
C ALA A 2 -10.69 -8.06 4.96
N TYR A 3 -9.38 -8.08 4.69
CA TYR A 3 -8.60 -9.32 4.65
C TYR A 3 -8.40 -9.76 6.10
N ALA A 4 -9.41 -10.38 6.70
CA ALA A 4 -9.32 -10.83 8.09
C ALA A 4 -8.27 -11.95 8.19
N PHE A 5 -7.30 -11.79 9.07
CA PHE A 5 -6.36 -12.85 9.40
C PHE A 5 -7.13 -14.06 9.93
N ASP A 6 -6.95 -15.23 9.32
CA ASP A 6 -7.62 -16.46 9.74
C ASP A 6 -6.91 -17.09 10.94
N THR A 7 -7.22 -16.56 12.12
CA THR A 7 -6.71 -17.02 13.42
C THR A 7 -7.01 -18.51 13.66
N LEU A 8 -8.16 -19.00 13.16
CA LEU A 8 -8.59 -20.38 13.35
C LEU A 8 -7.80 -21.35 12.46
N GLY A 9 -7.62 -21.01 11.18
CA GLY A 9 -6.76 -21.77 10.28
C GLY A 9 -5.32 -21.82 10.77
N TYR A 10 -4.80 -20.70 11.25
CA TYR A 10 -3.43 -20.58 11.78
C TYR A 10 -3.21 -21.44 13.04
N SER A 11 -4.12 -21.38 14.02
CA SER A 11 -4.02 -22.25 15.21
C SER A 11 -4.16 -23.74 14.87
N LYS A 12 -4.99 -24.10 13.87
CA LYS A 12 -5.12 -25.49 13.39
C LYS A 12 -3.82 -26.01 12.77
N THR A 13 -3.13 -25.24 11.95
CA THR A 13 -1.85 -25.65 11.36
C THR A 13 -0.76 -25.82 12.43
N LEU A 14 -0.71 -24.95 13.44
CA LEU A 14 0.23 -25.09 14.55
C LEU A 14 -0.04 -26.35 15.38
N ARG A 15 -1.31 -26.67 15.67
CA ARG A 15 -1.68 -27.92 16.34
C ARG A 15 -1.32 -29.16 15.53
N ALA A 16 -1.54 -29.13 14.21
CA ALA A 16 -1.16 -30.22 13.32
C ALA A 16 0.37 -30.46 13.29
N ALA A 17 1.16 -29.42 13.58
CA ALA A 17 2.62 -29.52 13.74
C ALA A 17 3.06 -29.98 15.15
N GLY A 18 2.11 -30.29 16.04
CA GLY A 18 2.40 -30.77 17.40
C GLY A 18 2.53 -29.67 18.46
N ILE A 19 2.22 -28.41 18.14
CA ILE A 19 2.18 -27.34 19.15
C ILE A 19 0.95 -27.50 20.06
N PRO A 20 1.10 -27.41 21.39
CA PRO A 20 -0.03 -27.46 22.32
C PRO A 20 -1.08 -26.40 22.01
N THR A 21 -2.35 -26.71 22.24
CA THR A 21 -3.50 -25.86 21.90
C THR A 21 -3.36 -24.44 22.44
N ASP A 22 -3.02 -24.30 23.73
CA ASP A 22 -2.91 -23.00 24.39
C ASP A 22 -1.84 -22.11 23.72
N HIS A 23 -0.72 -22.72 23.30
CA HIS A 23 0.34 -22.01 22.58
C HIS A 23 -0.06 -21.69 21.13
N ALA A 24 -0.74 -22.61 20.45
CA ALA A 24 -1.21 -22.42 19.09
C ALA A 24 -2.23 -21.28 18.98
N GLU A 25 -3.13 -21.15 19.97
CA GLU A 25 -4.11 -20.07 20.05
C GLU A 25 -3.45 -18.75 20.43
N ALA A 26 -2.53 -18.75 21.41
CA ALA A 26 -1.75 -17.56 21.75
C ALA A 26 -0.91 -17.04 20.58
N HIS A 27 -0.29 -17.93 19.79
CA HIS A 27 0.45 -17.56 18.59
C HIS A 27 -0.45 -16.97 17.52
N ALA A 28 -1.65 -17.53 17.34
CA ALA A 28 -2.59 -17.02 16.35
C ALA A 28 -3.09 -15.62 16.71
N GLU A 29 -3.41 -15.38 18.00
CA GLU A 29 -3.85 -14.06 18.46
C GLU A 29 -2.72 -13.03 18.38
N ALA A 30 -1.50 -13.39 18.79
CA ALA A 30 -0.34 -12.52 18.63
C ALA A 30 -0.05 -12.21 17.15
N ALA A 31 -0.14 -13.22 16.27
CA ALA A 31 0.05 -13.01 14.84
C ALA A 31 -1.02 -12.05 14.27
N ARG A 32 -2.28 -12.17 14.69
CA ARG A 32 -3.32 -11.20 14.33
C ARG A 32 -2.99 -9.80 14.84
N GLU A 33 -2.60 -9.67 16.10
CA GLU A 33 -2.31 -8.39 16.72
C GLU A 33 -1.09 -7.68 16.11
N PHE A 34 -0.02 -8.41 15.78
CA PHE A 34 1.22 -7.79 15.26
C PHE A 34 1.29 -7.72 13.73
N ILE A 35 0.62 -8.59 12.98
CA ILE A 35 0.68 -8.61 11.51
C ILE A 35 -0.38 -7.69 10.89
N MET A 36 -1.56 -7.56 11.51
CA MET A 36 -2.68 -6.81 10.93
C MET A 36 -2.64 -5.31 11.17
N VAL A 37 -1.73 -4.81 12.01
CA VAL A 37 -1.67 -3.38 12.37
C VAL A 37 -1.21 -2.51 11.19
N ASP A 38 -0.29 -2.99 10.36
CA ASP A 38 0.33 -2.21 9.27
C ASP A 38 0.26 -2.87 7.88
N LEU A 39 -0.73 -3.75 7.64
CA LEU A 39 -0.80 -4.46 6.37
C LEU A 39 -1.41 -3.60 5.26
N ALA A 40 -0.58 -3.03 4.40
CA ALA A 40 -1.03 -2.38 3.17
C ALA A 40 -1.75 -3.40 2.28
N THR A 41 -3.02 -3.15 1.97
CA THR A 41 -3.77 -4.01 1.05
C THR A 41 -3.37 -3.73 -0.40
N LYS A 42 -3.67 -4.68 -1.30
CA LYS A 42 -3.48 -4.47 -2.75
C LYS A 42 -4.23 -3.24 -3.26
N GLU A 43 -5.39 -2.93 -2.66
CA GLU A 43 -6.19 -1.78 -3.05
C GLU A 43 -5.58 -0.46 -2.54
N ASP A 44 -4.99 -0.46 -1.34
CA ASP A 44 -4.25 0.69 -0.82
C ASP A 44 -3.06 1.02 -1.72
N LEU A 45 -2.30 0.00 -2.13
CA LEU A 45 -1.19 0.15 -3.06
C LEU A 45 -1.66 0.64 -4.43
N ARG A 46 -2.74 0.07 -4.96
CA ARG A 46 -3.32 0.50 -6.24
C ARG A 46 -3.75 1.97 -6.20
N SER A 47 -4.41 2.37 -5.12
CA SER A 47 -4.84 3.74 -4.90
C SER A 47 -3.65 4.70 -4.80
N ALA A 48 -2.62 4.34 -4.02
CA ALA A 48 -1.40 5.13 -3.90
C ALA A 48 -0.68 5.30 -5.25
N LEU A 49 -0.56 4.23 -6.04
CA LEU A 49 0.05 4.28 -7.37
C LEU A 49 -0.75 5.12 -8.36
N GLN A 50 -2.09 5.04 -8.33
CA GLN A 50 -2.95 5.88 -9.18
C GLN A 50 -2.80 7.36 -8.83
N LEU A 51 -2.81 7.70 -7.53
CA LEU A 51 -2.58 9.07 -7.07
C LEU A 51 -1.21 9.58 -7.48
N GLN A 52 -0.16 8.77 -7.32
CA GLN A 52 1.19 9.14 -7.73
C GLN A 52 1.30 9.35 -9.23
N THR A 53 0.68 8.48 -10.04
CA THR A 53 0.64 8.60 -11.50
C THR A 53 -0.05 9.90 -11.91
N LEU A 54 -1.17 10.25 -11.29
CA LEU A 54 -1.89 11.49 -11.53
C LEU A 54 -1.03 12.71 -11.16
N GLN A 55 -0.41 12.69 -9.99
CA GLN A 55 0.47 13.77 -9.53
C GLN A 55 1.66 13.98 -10.46
N ILE A 56 2.32 12.90 -10.91
CA ILE A 56 3.42 12.98 -11.86
C ILE A 56 2.93 13.57 -13.19
N THR A 57 1.79 13.11 -13.70
CA THR A 57 1.21 13.61 -14.95
C THR A 57 0.91 15.10 -14.87
N VAL A 58 0.28 15.56 -13.78
CA VAL A 58 -0.02 16.98 -13.56
C VAL A 58 1.25 17.82 -13.43
N ARG A 59 2.24 17.35 -12.65
CA ARG A 59 3.53 18.05 -12.47
C ARG A 59 4.28 18.17 -13.79
N LEU A 60 4.35 17.10 -14.58
CA LEU A 60 4.99 17.11 -15.89
C LEU A 60 4.27 18.06 -16.85
N GLY A 61 2.94 18.01 -16.91
CA GLY A 61 2.13 18.94 -17.71
C GLY A 61 2.38 20.40 -17.32
N GLY A 62 2.43 20.69 -16.02
CA GLY A 62 2.77 22.02 -15.50
C GLY A 62 4.16 22.49 -15.89
N ILE A 63 5.18 21.63 -15.78
CA ILE A 63 6.57 21.94 -16.16
C ILE A 63 6.66 22.21 -17.67
N VAL A 64 6.05 21.36 -18.50
CA VAL A 64 6.05 21.54 -19.96
C VAL A 64 5.33 22.83 -20.35
N GLY A 65 4.16 23.10 -19.74
CA GLY A 65 3.42 24.33 -19.97
C GLY A 65 4.22 25.59 -19.57
N ALA A 66 4.86 25.57 -18.40
CA ALA A 66 5.72 26.67 -17.95
C ALA A 66 6.91 26.89 -18.89
N PHE A 67 7.55 25.82 -19.35
CA PHE A 67 8.66 25.90 -20.29
C PHE A 67 8.26 26.49 -21.65
N ILE A 68 7.13 26.05 -22.21
CA ILE A 68 6.58 26.61 -23.46
C ILE A 68 6.22 28.09 -23.28
N ALA A 69 5.59 28.46 -22.16
CA ALA A 69 5.25 29.84 -21.87
C ALA A 69 6.49 30.73 -21.75
N ALA A 70 7.53 30.25 -21.06
CA ALA A 70 8.80 30.97 -20.93
C ALA A 70 9.49 31.16 -22.28
N LEU A 71 9.53 30.12 -23.12
CA LEU A 71 10.07 30.21 -24.49
C LEU A 71 9.30 31.22 -25.34
N GLY A 72 7.97 31.19 -25.31
CA GLY A 72 7.14 32.13 -26.06
C GLY A 72 7.35 33.58 -25.62
N ALA A 73 7.50 33.82 -24.32
CA ALA A 73 7.83 35.14 -23.79
C ALA A 73 9.23 35.61 -24.25
N PHE A 74 10.23 34.72 -24.22
CA PHE A 74 11.60 35.02 -24.64
C PHE A 74 11.68 35.39 -26.14
N LEU A 75 11.00 34.63 -27.00
CA LEU A 75 10.93 34.91 -28.44
C LEU A 75 10.21 36.22 -28.78
N LYS A 76 9.29 36.69 -27.92
CA LYS A 76 8.61 37.98 -28.11
C LYS A 76 9.48 39.18 -27.70
N LEU A 77 10.48 38.95 -26.85
CA LEU A 77 11.36 39.97 -26.29
C LEU A 77 12.66 40.17 -27.10
N THR A 78 13.02 39.22 -27.97
CA THR A 78 14.17 39.29 -28.89
C THR A 78 13.70 39.64 -30.28
#